data_AF-A0A942FT84-F1
#
_entry.id   AF-A0A942FT84-F1
#
_cell.length_a   1.000
_cell.length_b   1.000
_cell.length_c   1.000
_cell.angle_alpha   90.00
_cell.angle_beta   90.00
_cell.angle_gamma   90.00
#
_symmetry.space_group_name_H-M   'P 1'
#
loop_
_entity.id
_entity.type
_entity.pdbx_description
1 polymer ?
#
loop_
_entity_poly.entity_id
_entity_poly.type
_entity_poly.pdbx_seq_one_letter_code
_entity_poly.pdbx_strand_id
1 'polypeptide(L)'
;MTQPALFTLPRDKAINIATVPHRSPFRYPGGKTWLVPYIRTWLLAKPESPDMLIEPFAGGGIAGLTVAAERLAKHVLLVELDDDVAAVWQTMLEGDADWLVTKIVSFEVTPESVRSILTKTG
;
A
#
# COMPACT_ATOMS: atom_id res chain seq x y z
N MET A 1 -19.03 18.54 20.29
CA MET A 1 -18.14 18.26 19.15
C MET A 1 -19.00 17.71 18.02
N THR A 2 -19.34 18.52 17.03
CA THR A 2 -19.98 18.06 15.79
C THR A 2 -18.89 17.56 14.86
N GLN A 3 -18.85 16.25 14.60
CA GLN A 3 -18.00 15.69 13.56
C GLN A 3 -18.46 16.27 12.22
N PRO A 4 -17.65 17.08 11.52
CA PRO A 4 -18.00 17.52 10.18
C PRO A 4 -18.26 16.28 9.32
N ALA A 5 -19.14 16.37 8.33
CA ALA A 5 -19.32 15.29 7.37
C ALA A 5 -17.94 14.92 6.81
N LEU A 6 -17.41 13.77 7.24
CA LEU A 6 -16.02 13.33 7.01
C LEU A 6 -15.62 13.32 5.53
N PHE A 7 -16.61 13.22 4.64
CA PHE A 7 -16.43 13.14 3.20
C PHE A 7 -17.53 13.92 2.49
N THR A 8 -17.13 14.89 1.69
CA THR A 8 -17.97 15.60 0.71
C THR A 8 -18.03 14.90 -0.65
N LEU A 9 -17.33 13.76 -0.79
CA LEU A 9 -17.38 12.95 -2.01
C LEU A 9 -18.75 12.27 -2.17
N PRO A 10 -19.27 12.15 -3.42
CA PRO A 10 -20.50 11.42 -3.70
C PRO A 10 -20.41 10.01 -3.12
N ARG A 11 -21.35 9.64 -2.24
CA ARG A 11 -21.38 8.30 -1.62
C ARG A 11 -22.09 7.27 -2.50
N ASP A 12 -22.80 7.74 -3.50
CA ASP A 12 -23.67 7.02 -4.43
C ASP A 12 -22.97 6.65 -5.75
N LYS A 13 -21.79 7.22 -6.02
CA LYS A 13 -21.02 6.93 -7.24
C LYS A 13 -19.80 6.07 -6.92
N ALA A 14 -19.74 4.89 -7.51
CA ALA A 14 -18.55 4.04 -7.44
C ALA A 14 -17.32 4.77 -8.00
N ILE A 15 -16.21 4.70 -7.26
CA ILE A 15 -14.94 5.25 -7.71
C ILE A 15 -14.38 4.38 -8.84
N ASN A 16 -14.07 5.00 -9.98
CA ASN A 16 -13.32 4.33 -11.03
C ASN A 16 -11.87 4.13 -10.58
N ILE A 17 -11.54 2.94 -10.08
CA ILE A 17 -10.20 2.62 -9.58
C ILE A 17 -9.10 2.76 -10.65
N ALA A 18 -9.44 2.62 -11.94
CA ALA A 18 -8.48 2.78 -13.04
C ALA A 18 -7.98 4.22 -13.21
N THR A 19 -8.69 5.20 -12.63
CA THR A 19 -8.26 6.61 -12.61
C THR A 19 -7.38 6.96 -11.42
N VAL A 20 -7.15 6.02 -10.51
CA VAL A 20 -6.32 6.22 -9.32
C VAL A 20 -4.93 5.64 -9.57
N PRO A 21 -3.85 6.36 -9.25
CA PRO A 21 -2.49 5.81 -9.35
C PRO A 21 -2.34 4.52 -8.55
N HIS A 22 -1.95 3.44 -9.24
CA HIS A 22 -1.67 2.15 -8.61
C HIS A 22 -0.25 2.16 -8.04
N ARG A 23 -0.14 2.37 -6.72
CA ARG A 23 1.17 2.47 -6.04
C ARG A 23 1.65 1.16 -5.42
N SER A 24 0.73 0.25 -5.09
CA SER A 24 1.06 -1.08 -4.56
C SER A 24 1.73 -1.93 -5.64
N PRO A 25 2.83 -2.65 -5.32
CA PRO A 25 3.45 -3.62 -6.22
C PRO A 25 2.65 -4.92 -6.36
N PHE A 26 1.81 -5.28 -5.37
CA PHE A 26 1.06 -6.54 -5.38
C PHE A 26 -0.42 -6.35 -5.64
N ARG A 27 -1.01 -7.34 -6.33
CA ARG A 27 -2.45 -7.60 -6.27
C ARG A 27 -2.73 -8.27 -4.93
N TYR A 28 -3.28 -7.51 -4.00
CA TYR A 28 -3.58 -8.00 -2.66
C TYR A 28 -5.09 -8.00 -2.39
N PRO A 29 -5.65 -9.01 -1.71
CA PRO A 29 -7.07 -9.04 -1.33
C PRO A 29 -7.50 -7.77 -0.59
N GLY A 30 -8.75 -7.35 -0.82
CA GLY A 30 -9.30 -6.16 -0.17
C GLY A 30 -8.82 -4.83 -0.75
N GLY A 31 -8.41 -4.80 -2.03
CA GLY A 31 -7.89 -3.61 -2.74
C GLY A 31 -8.57 -2.28 -2.37
N LYS A 32 -7.93 -1.51 -1.48
CA LYS A 32 -8.45 -0.25 -0.92
C LYS A 32 -8.24 0.95 -1.83
N THR A 33 -7.90 0.74 -3.10
CA THR A 33 -7.63 1.82 -4.08
C THR A 33 -8.82 2.77 -4.22
N TRP A 34 -10.04 2.27 -4.10
CA TRP A 34 -11.26 3.08 -4.12
C TRP A 34 -11.33 4.11 -2.97
N LEU A 35 -10.59 3.88 -1.87
CA LEU A 35 -10.57 4.76 -0.69
C LEU A 35 -9.65 5.97 -0.88
N VAL A 36 -8.75 5.92 -1.85
CA VAL A 36 -7.73 6.97 -2.07
C VAL A 36 -8.32 8.38 -2.20
N PRO A 37 -9.38 8.63 -3.00
CA PRO A 37 -9.98 9.96 -3.06
C PRO A 37 -10.47 10.47 -1.70
N TYR A 38 -11.05 9.58 -0.88
CA TYR A 38 -11.55 9.91 0.45
C TYR A 38 -10.42 10.25 1.42
N ILE A 39 -9.32 9.48 1.40
CA ILE A 39 -8.13 9.77 2.20
C ILE A 39 -7.54 11.13 1.84
N ARG A 40 -7.41 11.43 0.54
CA ARG A 40 -6.93 12.74 0.05
C ARG A 40 -7.82 13.87 0.55
N THR A 41 -9.13 13.78 0.32
CA THR A 41 -10.08 14.80 0.77
C THR A 41 -10.00 15.01 2.27
N TRP A 42 -9.93 13.93 3.05
CA TRP A 42 -9.88 14.00 4.50
C TRP A 42 -8.59 14.65 5.02
N LEU A 43 -7.42 14.29 4.47
CA LEU A 43 -6.14 14.84 4.90
C LEU A 43 -5.97 16.30 4.45
N LEU A 44 -6.38 16.65 3.23
CA LEU A 44 -6.29 18.01 2.71
C LEU A 44 -7.28 18.98 3.37
N ALA A 45 -8.36 18.47 3.97
CA ALA A 45 -9.30 19.30 4.73
C ALA A 45 -8.79 19.66 6.14
N LYS A 46 -7.68 19.08 6.60
CA LYS A 46 -7.10 19.42 7.91
C LYS A 46 -6.38 20.78 7.83
N PRO A 47 -6.43 21.61 8.88
CA PRO A 47 -5.67 22.87 8.93
C PRO A 47 -4.16 22.66 8.77
N GLU A 48 -3.65 21.54 9.27
CA GLU A 48 -2.24 21.16 9.21
C GLU A 48 -2.10 19.69 8.81
N SER A 49 -1.01 19.39 8.10
CA SER A 49 -0.66 18.02 7.73
C SER A 49 -0.26 17.24 8.99
N PRO A 50 -0.79 16.02 9.20
CA PRO A 50 -0.44 15.22 10.37
C PRO A 50 1.03 14.82 10.35
N ASP A 51 1.64 14.72 11.53
CA ASP A 51 2.99 14.20 11.68
C ASP A 51 3.10 12.72 11.27
N MET A 52 2.07 11.92 11.53
CA MET A 52 2.06 10.50 11.23
C MET A 52 0.69 10.01 10.76
N LEU A 53 0.70 9.19 9.71
CA LEU A 53 -0.42 8.34 9.31
C LEU A 53 -0.10 6.89 9.66
N ILE A 54 -1.05 6.19 10.27
CA ILE A 54 -0.92 4.76 10.59
C ILE A 54 -1.92 3.99 9.73
N GLU A 55 -1.43 3.01 8.95
CA GLU A 55 -2.26 2.04 8.23
C GLU A 55 -2.17 0.69 8.96
N PRO A 56 -3.11 0.38 9.87
CA PRO A 56 -3.02 -0.78 10.77
C PRO A 56 -3.19 -2.15 10.07
N PHE A 57 -3.71 -2.14 8.85
CA PHE A 57 -3.96 -3.33 8.02
C PHE A 57 -3.46 -3.05 6.61
N ALA A 58 -2.15 -2.97 6.46
CA ALA A 58 -1.50 -2.51 5.23
C ALA A 58 -1.91 -3.38 4.04
N GLY A 59 -1.69 -4.69 4.09
CA GLY A 59 -1.82 -5.58 2.95
C GLY A 59 -0.99 -5.04 1.77
N GLY A 60 -1.66 -4.56 0.72
CA GLY A 60 -1.03 -3.85 -0.41
C GLY A 60 -0.57 -2.40 -0.11
N GLY A 61 -0.80 -1.86 1.09
CA GLY A 61 -0.25 -0.58 1.55
C GLY A 61 -0.72 0.67 0.79
N ILE A 62 -1.78 0.59 -0.01
CA ILE A 62 -2.15 1.65 -0.96
C ILE A 62 -2.48 2.99 -0.28
N ALA A 63 -3.04 2.98 0.93
CA ALA A 63 -3.36 4.21 1.65
C ALA A 63 -2.08 4.92 2.11
N GLY A 64 -1.21 4.21 2.83
CA GLY A 64 0.07 4.72 3.30
C GLY A 64 1.00 5.13 2.15
N LEU A 65 1.12 4.31 1.11
CA LEU A 65 1.91 4.63 -0.09
C LEU A 65 1.41 5.89 -0.80
N THR A 66 0.08 6.08 -0.86
CA THR A 66 -0.50 7.31 -1.41
C THR A 66 -0.11 8.52 -0.58
N VAL A 67 -0.27 8.43 0.75
CA VAL A 67 0.06 9.51 1.68
C VAL A 67 1.53 9.87 1.62
N ALA A 68 2.43 8.87 1.57
CA ALA A 68 3.86 9.09 1.43
C ALA A 68 4.22 9.73 0.08
N ALA A 69 3.73 9.18 -1.02
CA ALA A 69 4.03 9.67 -2.37
C ALA A 69 3.53 11.11 -2.61
N GLU A 70 2.41 11.47 -1.99
CA GLU A 70 1.79 12.79 -2.12
C GLU A 70 2.14 13.73 -0.96
N ARG A 71 3.01 13.30 -0.04
CA ARG A 71 3.48 14.07 1.12
C ARG A 71 2.34 14.63 1.98
N LEU A 72 1.29 13.83 2.17
CA LEU A 72 0.09 14.18 2.95
C LEU A 72 0.24 13.94 4.47
N ALA A 73 1.39 13.42 4.90
CA ALA A 73 1.84 13.31 6.30
C ALA A 73 3.37 13.33 6.33
N LYS A 74 3.99 13.67 7.46
CA LYS A 74 5.47 13.62 7.59
C LYS A 74 6.00 12.19 7.62
N HIS A 75 5.28 11.29 8.28
CA HIS A 75 5.62 9.89 8.41
C HIS A 75 4.42 8.99 8.09
N VAL A 76 4.70 7.78 7.61
CA VAL A 76 3.72 6.72 7.39
C VAL A 76 4.21 5.46 8.11
N LEU A 77 3.35 4.87 8.92
CA LEU A 77 3.57 3.58 9.54
C LEU A 77 2.63 2.55 8.89
N LEU A 78 3.20 1.56 8.22
CA LEU A 78 2.48 0.39 7.74
C LEU A 78 2.54 -0.69 8.83
N VAL A 79 1.40 -1.26 9.20
CA VAL A 79 1.31 -2.40 10.12
C VAL A 79 0.68 -3.56 9.37
N GLU A 80 1.31 -4.72 9.46
CA GLU A 80 0.84 -5.96 8.86
C GLU A 80 1.10 -7.11 9.84
N LEU A 81 0.14 -8.04 9.95
CA LEU A 81 0.22 -9.18 10.85
C LEU A 81 0.78 -10.42 10.15
N ASP A 82 0.55 -10.55 8.85
CA ASP A 82 1.09 -11.65 8.07
C ASP A 82 2.60 -11.48 7.87
N ASP A 83 3.39 -12.40 8.45
CA ASP A 83 4.85 -12.34 8.44
C ASP A 83 5.44 -12.36 7.03
N ASP A 84 4.84 -13.11 6.11
CA ASP A 84 5.31 -13.19 4.72
C ASP A 84 5.08 -11.85 4.01
N VAL A 85 3.91 -11.22 4.19
CA VAL A 85 3.62 -9.90 3.62
C VAL A 85 4.50 -8.81 4.27
N ALA A 86 4.67 -8.86 5.59
CA ALA A 86 5.51 -7.93 6.33
C ALA A 86 6.98 -8.02 5.88
N ALA A 87 7.51 -9.23 5.69
CA ALA A 87 8.87 -9.46 5.20
C ALA A 87 9.10 -8.83 3.83
N VAL A 88 8.09 -8.84 2.94
CA VAL A 88 8.22 -8.17 1.64
C VAL A 88 8.30 -6.65 1.80
N TRP A 89 7.48 -6.04 2.66
CA TRP A 89 7.57 -4.61 2.93
C TRP A 89 8.91 -4.21 3.55
N GLN A 90 9.40 -4.97 4.53
CA GLN A 90 10.71 -4.74 5.13
C GLN A 90 11.82 -4.86 4.08
N THR A 91 11.82 -5.92 3.28
CA THR A 91 12.80 -6.10 2.18
C THR A 91 12.82 -4.90 1.23
N MET A 92 11.63 -4.40 0.86
CA MET A 92 11.51 -3.26 -0.06
C MET A 92 11.91 -1.91 0.56
N LEU A 93 11.73 -1.72 1.86
CA LEU A 93 11.88 -0.42 2.52
C LEU A 93 13.15 -0.29 3.36
N GLU A 94 13.77 -1.39 3.78
CA GLU A 94 14.87 -1.41 4.75
C GLU A 94 16.26 -1.75 4.14
N GLY A 95 16.39 -1.67 2.81
CA GLY A 95 17.70 -1.66 2.13
C GLY A 95 17.96 -2.83 1.17
N ASP A 96 17.13 -3.86 1.18
CA ASP A 96 17.28 -5.05 0.32
C ASP A 96 16.51 -4.95 -1.01
N ALA A 97 16.01 -3.76 -1.35
CA ALA A 97 15.22 -3.54 -2.56
C ALA A 97 15.98 -3.91 -3.84
N ASP A 98 17.26 -3.54 -3.95
CA ASP A 98 18.08 -3.84 -5.13
C ASP A 98 18.33 -5.35 -5.29
N TRP A 99 18.54 -6.05 -4.18
CA TRP A 99 18.63 -7.51 -4.17
C TRP A 99 17.33 -8.14 -4.66
N LEU A 100 16.18 -7.70 -4.14
CA LEU A 100 14.88 -8.20 -4.52
C LEU A 100 14.60 -7.95 -6.01
N VAL A 101 14.86 -6.74 -6.50
CA VAL A 101 14.73 -6.38 -7.92
C VAL A 101 15.61 -7.28 -8.78
N THR A 102 16.87 -7.47 -8.40
CA THR A 102 17.79 -8.35 -9.12
C THR A 102 17.27 -9.78 -9.17
N LYS A 103 16.76 -10.31 -8.05
CA LYS A 103 16.14 -11.64 -8.00
C LYS A 103 14.92 -11.75 -8.91
N ILE A 104 14.03 -10.76 -8.90
CA ILE A 104 12.82 -10.77 -9.74
C ILE A 104 13.18 -10.71 -11.22
N VAL A 105 14.06 -9.79 -11.62
CA VAL A 105 14.41 -9.58 -13.04
C VAL A 105 15.23 -10.74 -13.61
N SER A 106 16.08 -11.37 -12.81
CA SER A 106 16.90 -12.53 -13.24
C SER A 106 16.17 -13.88 -13.14
N PHE A 107 14.96 -13.92 -12.59
CA PHE A 107 14.24 -15.17 -12.39
C PHE A 107 13.58 -15.65 -13.69
N GLU A 108 14.05 -16.78 -14.20
CA GLU A 108 13.38 -17.48 -15.30
C GLU A 108 12.13 -18.19 -14.79
N VAL A 109 10.96 -17.77 -15.27
CA VAL A 109 9.66 -18.32 -14.85
C VAL A 109 9.36 -19.61 -15.63
N THR A 110 9.82 -20.75 -15.12
CA THR A 110 9.51 -22.08 -15.64
C THR A 110 8.84 -22.95 -14.56
N PRO A 111 8.05 -23.98 -14.91
CA PRO A 111 7.45 -24.88 -13.92
C PRO A 111 8.49 -25.48 -12.96
N GLU A 112 9.68 -25.81 -13.48
CA GLU A 112 10.78 -26.39 -12.72
C GLU A 112 11.40 -25.40 -11.73
N SER A 113 11.69 -24.17 -12.17
CA SER A 113 12.29 -23.14 -11.30
C SER A 113 11.33 -22.72 -10.18
N VAL A 114 10.04 -22.57 -10.50
CA VAL A 114 9.00 -22.25 -9.52
C VAL A 114 8.84 -23.37 -8.50
N ARG A 115 8.74 -24.63 -8.97
CA ARG A 115 8.63 -25.79 -8.06
C ARG A 115 9.83 -25.88 -7.13
N SER A 116 11.04 -25.68 -7.64
CA SER A 116 12.28 -25.69 -6.86
C SER A 116 12.23 -24.68 -5.70
N ILE A 117 11.75 -23.46 -5.95
CA ILE A 117 11.62 -22.43 -4.90
C ILE A 117 10.55 -22.83 -3.88
N LEU A 118 9.36 -23.24 -4.33
CA LEU A 118 8.25 -23.58 -3.43
C LEU A 118 8.56 -24.78 -2.53
N THR A 119 9.40 -25.72 -2.99
CA THR A 119 9.80 -26.89 -2.19
C THR A 119 10.95 -26.62 -1.22
N LYS A 120 11.65 -25.48 -1.33
CA LYS A 120 12.77 -25.13 -0.45
C LYS A 120 12.32 -24.55 0.90
N THR A 121 11.06 -24.17 1.02
CA THR A 121 10.52 -23.46 2.19
C THR A 121 9.79 -24.41 3.16
N GLY A 122 10.33 -25.63 3.36
CA GLY A 122 9.82 -26.64 4.30
C GLY A 122 10.82 -26.96 5.39
#